data_AF-A0A3R7E991-F1
#
_entry.id   AF-A0A3R7E991-F1
#
_cell.length_a   1.000
_cell.length_b   1.000
_cell.length_c   1.000
_cell.angle_alpha   90.00
_cell.angle_beta   90.00
_cell.angle_gamma   90.00
#
_symmetry.space_group_name_H-M   'P 1'
#
loop_
_entity.id
_entity.type
_entity.pdbx_description
1 polymer ?
#
loop_
_entity_poly.entity_id
_entity_poly.type
_entity_poly.pdbx_seq_one_letter_code
_entity_poly.pdbx_strand_id
1 'polypeptide(L)'
;MARPEGADAVGWRVQVLWEDEGAWFEGVVTEYEDQRGYYVCYDDGDEKWQPTMASSTRDDDHDTTTTSMPTLEPYQVKSSTTVKPAKPRRNNPGVFFHDKETLLEMKTKLTAKKKALDDHLRQLQLKVTTAEIAEAAQKQEVADLTAKLTVEQLTTTRRVAPPKQVSNEERVLDLTVKTRQMKKDNQKLRASVGEATTRVGVLKEKLDAARAEWHALPAQCRTSVGEIETQIALLQAQKEALIANQRHDTVASISDQLSDSALALKQQLADSDSKVWKLKAELHHWKGLVEQERAKVDAMQAHLTSLQSDMRPFRSSKLLLRSAFDRCDKDKSGDLTVNETIQMLLLLASPDDGVSEQDMRSHFAQTDANHDHRIDFDEFCAAVDRLFSNSGAT
;
A
#
# COMPACT_ATOMS: atom_id res chain seq x y z
N MET A 1 -30.80 5.50 -12.80
CA MET A 1 -29.53 6.27 -12.75
C MET A 1 -28.62 5.65 -13.79
N ALA A 2 -27.99 6.47 -14.63
CA ALA A 2 -27.09 5.98 -15.69
C ALA A 2 -25.93 5.19 -15.08
N ARG A 3 -25.50 4.13 -15.75
CA ARG A 3 -24.29 3.39 -15.36
C ARG A 3 -23.09 4.30 -15.66
N PRO A 4 -22.16 4.47 -14.72
CA PRO A 4 -20.90 5.14 -15.01
C PRO A 4 -20.14 4.28 -16.02
N GLU A 5 -19.66 4.89 -17.10
CA GLU A 5 -18.91 4.19 -18.15
C GLU A 5 -17.52 4.83 -18.27
N GLY A 6 -16.51 3.98 -18.45
CA GLY A 6 -15.13 4.41 -18.61
C GLY A 6 -14.59 5.16 -17.39
N ALA A 7 -13.98 6.32 -17.62
CA ALA A 7 -13.32 7.10 -16.57
C ALA A 7 -14.27 7.55 -15.45
N ASP A 8 -15.59 7.64 -15.73
CA ASP A 8 -16.60 8.02 -14.73
C ASP A 8 -16.85 6.93 -13.68
N ALA A 9 -16.37 5.71 -13.93
CA ALA A 9 -16.45 4.60 -12.97
C ALA A 9 -15.33 4.66 -11.91
N VAL A 10 -14.31 5.52 -12.07
CA VAL A 10 -13.25 5.67 -11.07
C VAL A 10 -13.84 6.22 -9.76
N GLY A 11 -13.61 5.50 -8.66
CA GLY A 11 -14.16 5.76 -7.34
C GLY A 11 -15.45 5.00 -7.03
N TRP A 12 -15.99 4.20 -7.96
CA TRP A 12 -17.16 3.36 -7.72
C TRP A 12 -16.79 2.03 -7.07
N ARG A 13 -17.68 1.56 -6.19
CA ARG A 13 -17.63 0.20 -5.66
C ARG A 13 -18.17 -0.79 -6.68
N VAL A 14 -17.40 -1.83 -6.92
CA VAL A 14 -17.70 -2.92 -7.85
C VAL A 14 -17.57 -4.25 -7.15
N GLN A 15 -18.28 -5.25 -7.64
CA GLN A 15 -18.14 -6.63 -7.21
C GLN A 15 -17.74 -7.45 -8.43
N VAL A 16 -16.65 -8.21 -8.30
CA VAL A 16 -16.09 -9.00 -9.40
C VAL A 16 -16.13 -10.46 -9.01
N LEU A 17 -16.72 -11.29 -9.87
CA LEU A 17 -16.73 -12.73 -9.70
C LEU A 17 -15.36 -13.29 -10.11
N TRP A 18 -14.71 -13.99 -9.20
CA TRP A 18 -13.52 -14.78 -9.52
C TRP A 18 -13.97 -16.21 -9.81
N GLU A 19 -13.93 -16.60 -11.08
CA GLU A 19 -14.42 -17.91 -11.53
C GLU A 19 -13.64 -19.07 -10.91
N ASP A 20 -12.35 -18.88 -10.64
CA ASP A 20 -11.48 -19.89 -10.01
C ASP A 20 -11.91 -20.24 -8.58
N GLU A 21 -12.52 -19.29 -7.87
CA GLU A 21 -12.96 -19.44 -6.48
C GLU A 21 -14.49 -19.52 -6.33
N GLY A 22 -15.23 -19.25 -7.41
CA GLY A 22 -16.70 -19.20 -7.40
C GLY A 22 -17.28 -18.13 -6.46
N ALA A 23 -16.48 -17.14 -6.09
CA ALA A 23 -16.80 -16.13 -5.08
C ALA A 23 -16.73 -14.71 -5.65
N TRP A 24 -17.56 -13.84 -5.08
CA TRP A 24 -17.65 -12.44 -5.46
C TRP A 24 -16.80 -11.59 -4.54
N PHE A 25 -15.88 -10.82 -5.12
CA PHE A 25 -14.96 -9.95 -4.40
C PHE A 25 -15.34 -8.49 -4.58
N GLU A 26 -15.44 -7.77 -3.48
CA GLU A 26 -15.76 -6.34 -3.47
C GLU A 26 -14.48 -5.51 -3.58
N GLY A 27 -14.54 -4.46 -4.41
CA GLY A 27 -13.42 -3.54 -4.59
C GLY A 27 -13.87 -2.17 -5.05
N VAL A 28 -12.90 -1.28 -5.18
CA VAL A 28 -13.09 0.09 -5.66
C VAL A 28 -12.27 0.27 -6.93
N VAL A 29 -12.90 0.80 -7.98
CA VAL A 29 -12.18 1.17 -9.20
C VAL A 29 -11.29 2.38 -8.89
N THR A 30 -9.99 2.24 -9.04
CA THR A 30 -9.01 3.29 -8.75
C THR A 30 -8.48 3.95 -10.02
N GLU A 31 -8.41 3.21 -11.13
CA GLU A 31 -7.99 3.72 -12.43
C GLU A 31 -8.80 3.08 -13.56
N TYR A 32 -8.82 3.74 -14.72
CA TYR A 32 -9.44 3.22 -15.93
C TYR A 32 -8.58 3.56 -17.15
N GLU A 33 -8.37 2.58 -18.02
CA GLU A 33 -7.63 2.72 -19.27
C GLU A 33 -8.40 2.04 -20.40
N ASP A 34 -8.69 2.74 -21.51
CA ASP A 34 -9.56 2.25 -22.60
C ASP A 34 -9.13 0.88 -23.17
N GLN A 35 -7.82 0.58 -23.17
CA GLN A 35 -7.26 -0.65 -23.71
C GLN A 35 -7.14 -1.80 -22.68
N ARG A 36 -6.99 -1.48 -21.38
CA ARG A 36 -6.77 -2.48 -20.31
C ARG A 36 -7.99 -2.72 -19.44
N GLY A 37 -8.90 -1.76 -19.39
CA GLY A 37 -10.11 -1.78 -18.59
C GLY A 37 -10.00 -1.07 -17.25
N TYR A 38 -10.66 -1.62 -16.24
CA TYR A 38 -10.79 -1.02 -14.92
C TYR A 38 -9.74 -1.59 -13.97
N TYR A 39 -8.98 -0.74 -13.31
CA TYR A 39 -8.09 -1.15 -12.22
C TYR A 39 -8.88 -1.16 -10.92
N VAL A 40 -8.97 -2.33 -10.27
CA VAL A 40 -9.76 -2.53 -9.05
C VAL A 40 -8.84 -2.86 -7.89
N CYS A 41 -8.94 -2.07 -6.82
CA CYS A 41 -8.36 -2.39 -5.51
C CYS A 41 -9.45 -3.07 -4.66
N TYR A 42 -9.24 -4.33 -4.32
CA TYR A 42 -10.17 -5.13 -3.53
C TYR A 42 -10.02 -4.84 -2.03
N ASP A 43 -11.08 -5.12 -1.26
CA ASP A 43 -11.09 -4.88 0.20
C ASP A 43 -10.12 -5.78 0.98
N ASP A 44 -9.68 -6.89 0.39
CA ASP A 44 -8.65 -7.79 0.94
C ASP A 44 -7.22 -7.26 0.74
N GLY A 45 -7.06 -6.18 -0.03
CA GLY A 45 -5.79 -5.52 -0.31
C GLY A 45 -5.12 -5.97 -1.62
N ASP A 46 -5.76 -6.85 -2.39
CA ASP A 46 -5.27 -7.22 -3.73
C ASP A 46 -5.67 -6.16 -4.77
N GLU A 47 -4.87 -6.02 -5.82
CA GLU A 47 -5.07 -5.01 -6.86
C GLU A 47 -4.93 -5.68 -8.23
N LYS A 48 -5.96 -5.59 -9.08
CA LYS A 48 -5.95 -6.25 -10.40
C LYS A 48 -6.68 -5.45 -11.46
N TRP A 49 -6.14 -5.48 -12.68
CA TRP A 49 -6.81 -4.98 -13.87
C TRP A 49 -7.92 -5.94 -14.29
N GLN A 50 -9.12 -5.40 -14.50
CA GLN A 50 -10.30 -6.10 -14.98
C GLN A 50 -10.69 -5.56 -16.37
N PRO A 51 -10.81 -6.42 -17.38
CA PRO A 51 -11.11 -5.98 -18.74
C PRO A 51 -12.48 -5.29 -18.84
N THR A 52 -12.58 -4.26 -19.69
CA THR A 52 -13.87 -3.65 -20.02
C THR A 52 -14.68 -4.62 -20.86
N MET A 53 -15.95 -4.85 -20.52
CA MET A 53 -16.88 -5.76 -21.23
C MET A 53 -17.28 -5.28 -22.64
N ALA A 54 -16.36 -4.65 -23.36
CA ALA A 54 -16.56 -4.11 -24.69
C ALA A 54 -15.25 -4.11 -25.48
N SER A 55 -14.67 -5.29 -25.71
CA SER A 55 -13.79 -5.57 -26.86
C SER A 55 -13.57 -7.07 -27.03
N SER A 56 -14.52 -7.74 -27.66
CA SER A 56 -14.20 -8.92 -28.47
C SER A 56 -14.73 -8.66 -29.87
N THR A 57 -13.91 -7.96 -30.65
CA THR A 57 -13.92 -8.14 -32.10
C THR A 57 -13.50 -9.59 -32.37
N ARG A 58 -14.43 -10.31 -33.00
CA ARG A 58 -14.27 -11.65 -33.57
C ARG A 58 -13.03 -11.72 -34.46
N ASP A 59 -12.32 -12.84 -34.38
CA ASP A 59 -11.89 -13.64 -35.53
C ASP A 59 -11.76 -15.12 -35.07
N ASP A 60 -12.21 -16.02 -35.95
CA ASP A 60 -12.54 -17.46 -35.79
C ASP A 60 -11.39 -18.33 -35.19
N ASP A 61 -11.59 -19.49 -34.55
CA ASP A 61 -12.27 -20.70 -35.02
C ASP A 61 -12.39 -21.79 -33.91
N HIS A 62 -13.45 -22.60 -33.99
CA HIS A 62 -13.67 -23.95 -33.42
C HIS A 62 -13.81 -24.23 -31.91
N ASP A 63 -15.08 -24.37 -31.53
CA ASP A 63 -15.74 -25.62 -31.09
C ASP A 63 -16.45 -25.55 -29.72
N THR A 64 -17.63 -26.16 -29.78
CA THR A 64 -18.85 -26.03 -29.01
C THR A 64 -18.73 -26.46 -27.54
N THR A 65 -19.25 -25.63 -26.63
CA THR A 65 -20.09 -26.07 -25.49
C THR A 65 -20.90 -24.89 -24.95
N THR A 66 -22.21 -25.03 -25.08
CA THR A 66 -23.27 -24.31 -24.35
C THR A 66 -22.94 -24.12 -22.88
N THR A 67 -22.86 -22.88 -22.39
CA THR A 67 -23.16 -22.53 -20.97
C THR A 67 -23.48 -21.03 -20.87
N SER A 68 -24.58 -20.76 -20.20
CA SER A 68 -25.25 -19.46 -20.06
C SER A 68 -24.39 -18.39 -19.38
N MET A 69 -24.47 -17.16 -19.91
CA MET A 69 -23.84 -15.95 -19.38
C MET A 69 -24.34 -15.58 -17.97
N PRO A 70 -23.49 -15.06 -17.06
CA PRO A 70 -23.95 -14.35 -15.88
C PRO A 70 -23.93 -12.82 -16.09
N THR A 71 -25.08 -12.24 -15.80
CA THR A 71 -25.40 -10.82 -15.77
C THR A 71 -24.72 -10.12 -14.59
N LEU A 72 -24.04 -8.98 -14.82
CA LEU A 72 -23.70 -8.04 -13.76
C LEU A 72 -24.97 -7.33 -13.27
N GLU A 73 -25.53 -7.81 -12.16
CA GLU A 73 -26.62 -7.16 -11.44
C GLU A 73 -26.08 -6.23 -10.34
N PRO A 74 -26.50 -4.95 -10.32
CA PRO A 74 -26.23 -4.07 -9.19
C PRO A 74 -27.14 -4.42 -8.00
N TYR A 75 -26.55 -4.80 -6.87
CA TYR A 75 -27.29 -5.02 -5.63
C TYR A 75 -27.75 -3.68 -5.02
N GLN A 76 -29.06 -3.52 -4.92
CA GLN A 76 -29.72 -2.38 -4.25
C GLN A 76 -29.91 -2.70 -2.76
N VAL A 77 -29.19 -2.02 -1.88
CA VAL A 77 -29.55 -1.99 -0.45
C VAL A 77 -30.55 -0.84 -0.21
N LYS A 78 -31.79 -1.20 0.12
CA LYS A 78 -32.80 -0.29 0.68
C LYS A 78 -32.78 -0.39 2.21
N SER A 79 -32.32 0.66 2.89
CA SER A 79 -33.16 1.44 3.81
C SER A 79 -32.37 2.56 4.50
N SER A 80 -32.95 3.75 4.33
CA SER A 80 -32.78 5.00 5.05
C SER A 80 -32.32 4.90 6.51
N THR A 81 -31.21 5.56 6.83
CA THR A 81 -31.17 6.79 7.65
C THR A 81 -29.85 7.51 7.38
N THR A 82 -29.92 8.66 6.72
CA THR A 82 -28.79 9.50 6.37
C THR A 82 -28.30 10.30 7.57
N VAL A 83 -27.46 9.67 8.41
CA VAL A 83 -26.50 10.42 9.22
C VAL A 83 -25.23 10.56 8.38
N LYS A 84 -24.94 11.80 7.97
CA LYS A 84 -23.68 12.14 7.29
C LYS A 84 -22.51 11.85 8.24
N PRO A 85 -21.52 11.02 7.88
CA PRO A 85 -20.26 10.99 8.62
C PRO A 85 -19.49 12.28 8.31
N ALA A 86 -19.09 12.96 9.38
CA ALA A 86 -18.20 14.11 9.33
C ALA A 86 -16.89 13.73 8.61
N LYS A 87 -16.57 14.45 7.52
CA LYS A 87 -15.23 14.50 6.94
C LYS A 87 -14.33 15.38 7.83
N PRO A 88 -13.02 15.08 7.87
CA PRO A 88 -12.13 15.46 8.97
C PRO A 88 -11.90 16.97 9.00
N ARG A 89 -11.93 17.56 10.20
CA ARG A 89 -11.43 18.92 10.42
C ARG A 89 -9.95 18.95 9.99
N ARG A 90 -9.66 19.57 8.85
CA ARG A 90 -8.32 20.09 8.55
C ARG A 90 -8.08 21.27 9.51
N ASN A 91 -7.56 20.95 10.69
CA ASN A 91 -6.92 21.94 11.54
C ASN A 91 -5.62 22.39 10.85
N ASN A 92 -5.46 23.72 10.77
CA ASN A 92 -4.27 24.51 10.46
C ASN A 92 -2.93 23.76 10.22
N PRO A 93 -2.22 24.04 9.10
CA PRO A 93 -0.79 23.77 9.02
C PRO A 93 -0.05 24.91 9.74
N GLY A 94 -0.07 24.84 11.06
CA GLY A 94 0.58 25.84 11.93
C GLY A 94 1.04 25.25 13.26
N VAL A 95 1.26 23.93 13.32
CA VAL A 95 1.98 23.29 14.43
C VAL A 95 3.22 22.63 13.86
N PHE A 96 4.28 23.39 14.00
CA PHE A 96 5.68 23.08 13.83
C PHE A 96 6.02 21.70 14.44
N PHE A 97 6.17 20.66 13.62
CA PHE A 97 6.87 19.45 14.07
C PHE A 97 8.37 19.77 14.10
N HIS A 98 8.89 19.96 15.30
CA HIS A 98 10.27 20.39 15.53
C HIS A 98 11.34 19.33 15.21
N ASP A 99 10.99 18.15 14.68
CA ASP A 99 12.02 17.22 14.21
C ASP A 99 11.49 16.15 13.25
N LYS A 100 12.09 16.06 12.07
CA LYS A 100 11.84 15.02 11.05
C LYS A 100 12.02 13.60 11.63
N GLU A 101 12.86 13.48 12.65
CA GLU A 101 13.15 12.25 13.39
C GLU A 101 11.95 11.75 14.21
N THR A 102 11.20 12.64 14.87
CA THR A 102 10.01 12.26 15.65
C THR A 102 8.89 11.66 14.80
N LEU A 103 8.78 12.11 13.55
CA LEU A 103 7.78 11.64 12.59
C LEU A 103 8.14 10.23 12.07
N LEU A 104 9.44 9.98 11.86
CA LEU A 104 9.95 8.65 11.55
C LEU A 104 9.72 7.68 12.71
N GLU A 105 10.00 8.11 13.95
CA GLU A 105 9.77 7.30 15.16
C GLU A 105 8.27 6.99 15.36
N MET A 106 7.39 7.95 15.09
CA MET A 106 5.95 7.72 15.16
C MET A 106 5.48 6.76 14.07
N LYS A 107 6.03 6.86 12.85
CA LYS A 107 5.74 5.93 11.75
C LYS A 107 6.18 4.51 12.09
N THR A 108 7.38 4.31 12.64
CA THR A 108 7.87 2.98 13.03
C THR A 108 7.06 2.39 14.18
N LYS A 109 6.64 3.20 15.16
CA LYS A 109 5.74 2.76 16.23
C LYS A 109 4.36 2.35 15.70
N LEU A 110 3.82 3.09 14.72
CA LEU A 110 2.53 2.77 14.11
C LEU A 110 2.62 1.49 13.26
N THR A 111 3.68 1.29 12.49
CA THR A 111 3.87 0.06 11.72
C THR A 111 4.09 -1.15 12.62
N ALA A 112 4.83 -0.99 13.72
CA ALA A 112 4.99 -2.06 14.73
C ALA A 112 3.66 -2.43 15.40
N LYS A 113 2.84 -1.42 15.77
CA LYS A 113 1.50 -1.67 16.31
C LYS A 113 0.56 -2.34 15.32
N LYS A 114 0.60 -1.93 14.04
CA LYS A 114 -0.17 -2.57 12.97
C LYS A 114 0.21 -4.05 12.87
N LYS A 115 1.51 -4.36 12.79
CA LYS A 115 2.00 -5.74 12.75
C LYS A 115 1.57 -6.56 13.97
N ALA A 116 1.64 -5.99 15.18
CA ALA A 116 1.22 -6.68 16.39
C ALA A 116 -0.30 -6.96 16.41
N LEU A 117 -1.12 -6.06 15.89
CA LEU A 117 -2.56 -6.27 15.72
C LEU A 117 -2.85 -7.36 14.68
N ASP A 118 -2.13 -7.36 13.56
CA ASP A 118 -2.27 -8.39 12.52
C ASP A 118 -1.90 -9.77 13.07
N ASP A 119 -0.85 -9.87 13.88
CA ASP A 119 -0.45 -11.12 14.53
C ASP A 119 -1.47 -11.59 15.57
N HIS A 120 -2.07 -10.67 16.32
CA HIS A 120 -3.17 -10.99 17.24
C HIS A 120 -4.41 -11.50 16.50
N LEU A 121 -4.73 -10.90 15.36
CA LEU A 121 -5.87 -11.30 14.53
C LEU A 121 -5.65 -12.71 13.97
N ARG A 122 -4.46 -13.03 13.46
CA ARG A 122 -4.10 -14.40 13.04
C ARG A 122 -4.22 -15.40 14.18
N GLN A 123 -3.78 -15.03 15.38
CA GLN A 123 -3.88 -15.90 16.56
C GLN A 123 -5.35 -16.18 16.93
N LEU A 124 -6.21 -15.17 16.85
CA LEU A 124 -7.64 -15.35 17.10
C LEU A 124 -8.32 -16.20 16.04
N GLN A 125 -7.99 -16.00 14.76
CA GLN A 125 -8.50 -16.84 13.67
C GLN A 125 -8.13 -18.31 13.90
N LEU A 126 -6.88 -18.60 14.27
CA LEU A 126 -6.45 -19.97 14.55
C LEU A 126 -7.17 -20.58 15.75
N LYS A 127 -7.49 -19.79 16.79
CA LYS A 127 -8.32 -20.27 17.91
C LYS A 127 -9.74 -20.59 17.46
N VAL A 128 -10.35 -19.74 16.62
CA VAL A 128 -11.70 -19.96 16.10
C VAL A 128 -11.74 -21.24 15.28
N THR A 129 -10.82 -21.44 14.34
CA THR A 129 -10.79 -22.67 13.52
C THR A 129 -10.56 -23.92 14.36
N THR A 130 -9.70 -23.87 15.39
CA THR A 130 -9.54 -25.02 16.30
C THR A 130 -10.81 -25.31 17.11
N ALA A 131 -11.55 -24.28 17.52
CA ALA A 131 -12.81 -24.45 18.23
C ALA A 131 -13.92 -25.00 17.31
N GLU A 132 -13.98 -24.56 16.05
CA GLU A 132 -14.91 -25.07 15.04
C GLU A 132 -14.67 -26.56 14.75
N ILE A 133 -13.41 -26.98 14.64
CA ILE A 133 -13.06 -28.40 14.47
C ILE A 133 -13.47 -29.21 15.71
N ALA A 134 -13.25 -28.68 16.91
CA ALA A 134 -13.67 -29.34 18.15
C ALA A 134 -15.21 -29.45 18.26
N GLU A 135 -15.95 -28.42 17.87
CA GLU A 135 -17.41 -28.44 17.84
C GLU A 135 -17.93 -29.48 16.83
N ALA A 136 -17.33 -29.56 15.65
CA ALA A 136 -17.67 -30.56 14.65
C ALA A 136 -17.46 -31.99 15.18
N ALA A 137 -16.34 -32.24 15.88
CA ALA A 137 -16.07 -33.53 16.51
C ALA A 137 -17.12 -33.89 17.59
N GLN A 138 -17.51 -32.93 18.44
CA GLN A 138 -18.55 -33.14 19.45
C GLN A 138 -19.92 -33.42 18.83
N LYS A 139 -20.28 -32.74 17.74
CA LYS A 139 -21.53 -33.01 17.01
C LYS A 139 -21.56 -34.44 16.44
N GLN A 140 -20.44 -34.91 15.93
CA GLN A 140 -20.31 -36.28 15.44
C GLN A 140 -20.46 -37.32 16.56
N GLU A 141 -19.84 -37.07 17.72
CA GLU A 141 -19.99 -37.95 18.89
C GLU A 141 -21.45 -38.03 19.38
N VAL A 142 -22.16 -36.90 19.41
CA VAL A 142 -23.59 -36.87 19.77
C VAL A 142 -24.44 -37.64 18.75
N ALA A 143 -24.14 -37.51 17.45
CA ALA A 143 -24.83 -38.26 16.40
C ALA A 143 -24.61 -39.78 16.58
N ASP A 144 -23.39 -40.21 16.86
CA ASP A 144 -23.05 -41.62 17.09
C ASP A 144 -23.75 -42.19 18.33
N LEU A 145 -23.78 -41.44 19.44
CA LEU A 145 -24.50 -41.83 20.65
C LEU A 145 -26.02 -41.92 20.41
N THR A 146 -26.58 -41.01 19.62
CA THR A 146 -28.00 -41.02 19.25
C THR A 146 -28.33 -42.24 18.36
N ALA A 147 -27.46 -42.59 17.42
CA ALA A 147 -27.60 -43.78 16.61
C ALA A 147 -27.54 -45.07 17.46
N LYS A 148 -26.63 -45.15 18.45
CA LYS A 148 -26.56 -46.28 19.38
C LYS A 148 -27.85 -46.42 20.21
N LEU A 149 -28.37 -45.31 20.74
CA LEU A 149 -29.61 -45.32 21.53
C LEU A 149 -30.82 -45.79 20.70
N THR A 150 -30.95 -45.34 19.46
CA THR A 150 -32.05 -45.77 18.58
C THR A 150 -31.96 -47.26 18.23
N VAL A 151 -30.75 -47.80 18.01
CA VAL A 151 -30.55 -49.24 17.82
C VAL A 151 -30.94 -50.03 19.07
N GLU A 152 -30.55 -49.60 20.27
CA GLU A 152 -30.98 -50.25 21.52
C GLU A 152 -32.51 -50.26 21.68
N GLN A 153 -33.19 -49.13 21.40
CA GLN A 153 -34.65 -49.05 21.43
C GLN A 153 -35.35 -49.95 20.39
N LEU A 154 -34.73 -50.18 19.23
CA LEU A 154 -35.23 -51.11 18.21
C LEU A 154 -34.97 -52.58 18.57
N THR A 155 -33.89 -52.88 19.29
CA THR A 155 -33.62 -54.24 19.77
C THR A 155 -34.54 -54.65 20.93
N THR A 156 -34.88 -53.71 21.83
CA THR A 156 -35.84 -53.98 22.93
C THR A 156 -37.26 -54.21 22.42
N THR A 157 -37.63 -53.64 21.26
CA THR A 157 -38.94 -53.85 20.63
C THR A 157 -39.00 -55.14 19.78
N ARG A 158 -37.86 -55.76 19.43
CA ARG A 158 -37.80 -56.98 18.61
C ARG A 158 -37.89 -58.28 19.41
N ARG A 159 -37.82 -58.25 20.74
CA ARG A 159 -37.75 -59.45 21.59
C ARG A 159 -38.98 -59.62 22.49
N VAL A 160 -40.16 -59.90 21.92
CA VAL A 160 -41.32 -60.42 22.68
C VAL A 160 -42.11 -61.45 21.85
N ALA A 161 -42.30 -62.64 22.44
CA ALA A 161 -43.10 -63.77 21.97
C ALA A 161 -44.64 -63.51 22.13
N PRO A 162 -45.57 -64.45 21.84
CA PRO A 162 -46.99 -64.13 21.57
C PRO A 162 -47.74 -63.56 22.79
N PRO A 163 -48.86 -62.83 22.58
CA PRO A 163 -49.35 -61.84 23.54
C PRO A 163 -50.10 -62.51 24.70
N LYS A 164 -49.72 -62.15 25.93
CA LYS A 164 -50.62 -62.27 27.08
C LYS A 164 -51.52 -61.04 27.09
N GLN A 165 -52.81 -61.26 26.93
CA GLN A 165 -53.85 -60.25 27.09
C GLN A 165 -53.68 -59.61 28.47
N VAL A 166 -53.28 -58.33 28.51
CA VAL A 166 -53.45 -57.52 29.72
C VAL A 166 -54.95 -57.48 29.97
N SER A 167 -55.39 -57.98 31.12
CA SER A 167 -56.82 -58.08 31.46
C SER A 167 -57.47 -56.72 31.27
N ASN A 168 -58.61 -56.66 30.57
CA ASN A 168 -59.37 -55.42 30.33
C ASN A 168 -59.54 -54.60 31.63
N GLU A 169 -59.62 -55.28 32.76
CA GLU A 169 -59.71 -54.70 34.10
C GLU A 169 -58.53 -53.80 34.47
N GLU A 170 -57.30 -54.17 34.11
CA GLU A 170 -56.09 -53.38 34.40
C GLU A 170 -56.08 -52.08 33.58
N ARG A 171 -56.54 -52.13 32.31
CA ARG A 171 -56.69 -50.94 31.47
C ARG A 171 -57.82 -50.04 31.96
N VAL A 172 -58.91 -50.59 32.47
CA VAL A 172 -60.01 -49.83 33.09
C VAL A 172 -59.54 -49.16 34.39
N LEU A 173 -58.72 -49.83 35.19
CA LEU A 173 -58.14 -49.26 36.41
C LEU A 173 -57.19 -48.10 36.09
N ASP A 174 -56.29 -48.25 35.12
CA ASP A 174 -55.37 -47.16 34.72
C ASP A 174 -56.14 -45.96 34.15
N LEU A 175 -57.15 -46.20 33.31
CA LEU A 175 -58.06 -45.14 32.83
C LEU A 175 -58.81 -44.45 33.97
N THR A 176 -59.23 -45.19 35.00
CA THR A 176 -59.91 -44.63 36.17
C THR A 176 -58.97 -43.77 37.01
N VAL A 177 -57.74 -44.23 37.23
CA VAL A 177 -56.70 -43.47 37.94
C VAL A 177 -56.35 -42.20 37.16
N LYS A 178 -56.14 -42.30 35.84
CA LYS A 178 -55.87 -41.16 34.97
C LYS A 178 -57.03 -40.17 34.96
N THR A 179 -58.28 -40.64 34.91
CA THR A 179 -59.47 -39.77 34.99
C THR A 179 -59.56 -39.05 36.33
N ARG A 180 -59.28 -39.75 37.44
CA ARG A 180 -59.21 -39.13 38.78
C ARG A 180 -58.09 -38.09 38.87
N GLN A 181 -56.92 -38.38 38.30
CA GLN A 181 -55.79 -37.46 38.27
C GLN A 181 -56.11 -36.22 37.43
N MET A 182 -56.64 -36.39 36.21
CA MET A 182 -57.08 -35.28 35.38
C MET A 182 -58.15 -34.43 36.06
N LYS A 183 -59.05 -35.02 36.83
CA LYS A 183 -60.06 -34.28 37.60
C LYS A 183 -59.41 -33.42 38.70
N LYS A 184 -58.41 -33.96 39.41
CA LYS A 184 -57.63 -33.23 40.43
C LYS A 184 -56.85 -32.09 39.81
N ASP A 185 -56.20 -32.31 38.67
CA ASP A 185 -55.44 -31.27 37.98
C ASP A 185 -56.34 -30.18 37.37
N ASN A 186 -57.50 -30.56 36.83
CA ASN A 186 -58.53 -29.60 36.41
C ASN A 186 -59.03 -28.73 37.58
N GLN A 187 -59.19 -29.31 38.78
CA GLN A 187 -59.58 -28.56 39.96
C GLN A 187 -58.49 -27.55 40.39
N LYS A 188 -57.21 -27.96 40.35
CA LYS A 188 -56.07 -27.05 40.63
C LYS A 188 -55.97 -25.93 39.61
N LEU A 189 -56.13 -26.23 38.32
CA LEU A 189 -56.12 -25.22 37.26
C LEU A 189 -57.27 -24.23 37.44
N ARG A 190 -58.48 -24.69 37.78
CA ARG A 190 -59.61 -23.80 38.08
C ARG A 190 -59.35 -22.88 39.27
N ALA A 191 -58.71 -23.38 40.32
CA ALA A 191 -58.30 -22.55 41.46
C ALA A 191 -57.27 -21.49 41.05
N SER A 192 -56.23 -21.88 40.30
CA SER A 192 -55.20 -20.96 39.78
C SER A 192 -55.79 -19.88 38.86
N VAL A 193 -56.74 -20.26 37.99
CA VAL A 193 -57.47 -19.28 37.15
C VAL A 193 -58.30 -18.33 38.01
N GLY A 194 -58.96 -18.82 39.06
CA GLY A 194 -59.68 -17.98 40.03
C GLY A 194 -58.77 -16.98 40.77
N GLU A 195 -57.56 -17.39 41.12
CA GLU A 195 -56.56 -16.48 41.70
C GLU A 195 -56.03 -15.47 40.67
N ALA A 196 -55.82 -15.89 39.42
CA ALA A 196 -55.38 -14.98 38.36
C ALA A 196 -56.46 -13.93 38.04
N THR A 197 -57.74 -14.31 38.00
CA THR A 197 -58.84 -13.38 37.73
C THR A 197 -59.01 -12.35 38.86
N THR A 198 -58.87 -12.76 40.12
CA THR A 198 -58.89 -11.82 41.26
C THR A 198 -57.72 -10.84 41.22
N ARG A 199 -56.49 -11.30 40.91
CA ARG A 199 -55.33 -10.41 40.73
C ARG A 199 -55.54 -9.40 39.60
N VAL A 200 -56.08 -9.83 38.46
CA VAL A 200 -56.41 -8.92 37.35
C VAL A 200 -57.48 -7.90 37.76
N GLY A 201 -58.48 -8.32 38.55
CA GLY A 201 -59.48 -7.40 39.13
C GLY A 201 -58.84 -6.30 39.96
N VAL A 202 -57.96 -6.65 40.90
CA VAL A 202 -57.24 -5.68 41.75
C VAL A 202 -56.37 -4.73 40.94
N LEU A 203 -55.68 -5.23 39.89
CA LEU A 203 -54.87 -4.37 39.02
C LEU A 203 -55.71 -3.41 38.20
N LYS A 204 -56.90 -3.83 37.74
CA LYS A 204 -57.84 -2.93 37.06
C LYS A 204 -58.34 -1.84 37.99
N GLU A 205 -58.72 -2.17 39.22
CA GLU A 205 -59.14 -1.16 40.21
C GLU A 205 -58.02 -0.15 40.50
N LYS A 206 -56.76 -0.61 40.62
CA LYS A 206 -55.61 0.30 40.77
C LYS A 206 -55.39 1.19 39.56
N LEU A 207 -55.55 0.65 38.35
CA LEU A 207 -55.44 1.42 37.11
C LEU A 207 -56.53 2.49 37.02
N ASP A 208 -57.77 2.13 37.38
CA ASP A 208 -58.90 3.05 37.35
C ASP A 208 -58.78 4.11 38.45
N ALA A 209 -58.25 3.77 39.63
CA ALA A 209 -57.92 4.74 40.67
C ALA A 209 -56.84 5.74 40.22
N ALA A 210 -55.73 5.25 39.62
CA ALA A 210 -54.67 6.12 39.10
C ALA A 210 -55.17 7.01 37.95
N ARG A 211 -56.08 6.51 37.11
CA ARG A 211 -56.75 7.32 36.07
C ARG A 211 -57.68 8.36 36.68
N ALA A 212 -58.42 8.02 37.73
CA ALA A 212 -59.26 8.97 38.44
C ALA A 212 -58.42 10.08 39.09
N GLU A 213 -57.27 9.73 39.70
CA GLU A 213 -56.31 10.70 40.24
C GLU A 213 -55.74 11.61 39.15
N TRP A 214 -55.34 11.05 37.99
CA TRP A 214 -54.91 11.84 36.82
C TRP A 214 -56.00 12.78 36.32
N HIS A 215 -57.25 12.30 36.28
CA HIS A 215 -58.41 13.10 35.84
C HIS A 215 -58.92 14.07 36.91
N ALA A 216 -58.55 13.89 38.18
CA ALA A 216 -58.83 14.81 39.28
C ALA A 216 -57.81 15.97 39.37
N LEU A 217 -56.62 15.82 38.77
CA LEU A 217 -55.65 16.91 38.70
C LEU A 217 -56.20 18.10 37.90
N PRO A 218 -56.04 19.36 38.37
CA PRO A 218 -56.56 20.55 37.70
C PRO A 218 -56.13 20.67 36.23
N ALA A 219 -57.03 21.10 35.35
CA ALA A 219 -56.79 21.23 33.90
C ALA A 219 -55.56 22.08 33.55
N GLN A 220 -55.21 23.04 34.39
CA GLN A 220 -54.05 23.93 34.22
C GLN A 220 -52.71 23.17 34.12
N CYS A 221 -52.57 22.04 34.83
CA CYS A 221 -51.35 21.22 34.74
C CYS A 221 -51.32 20.35 33.48
N ARG A 222 -52.48 20.06 32.86
CA ARG A 222 -52.57 19.33 31.59
C ARG A 222 -52.40 20.25 30.37
N THR A 223 -52.87 21.50 30.46
CA THR A 223 -52.70 22.50 29.40
C THR A 223 -51.26 23.02 29.33
N SER A 224 -50.57 23.15 30.46
CA SER A 224 -49.16 23.59 30.51
C SER A 224 -48.22 22.67 29.70
N VAL A 225 -48.44 21.36 29.69
CA VAL A 225 -47.61 20.43 28.89
C VAL A 225 -47.89 20.61 27.39
N GLY A 226 -49.15 20.74 26.98
CA GLY A 226 -49.52 20.98 25.59
C GLY A 226 -49.02 22.35 25.07
N GLU A 227 -49.03 23.38 25.91
CA GLU A 227 -48.45 24.69 25.59
C GLU A 227 -46.93 24.60 25.37
N ILE A 228 -46.22 23.85 26.22
CA ILE A 228 -44.79 23.61 26.06
C ILE A 228 -44.50 22.83 24.77
N GLU A 229 -45.29 21.81 24.45
CA GLU A 229 -45.13 21.01 23.22
C GLU A 229 -45.35 21.84 21.95
N THR A 230 -46.36 22.70 21.93
CA THR A 230 -46.63 23.60 20.79
C THR A 230 -45.54 24.66 20.62
N GLN A 231 -45.00 25.19 21.73
CA GLN A 231 -43.89 26.14 21.69
C GLN A 231 -42.59 25.49 21.19
N ILE A 232 -42.32 24.24 21.57
CA ILE A 232 -41.20 23.45 21.04
C ILE A 232 -41.33 23.28 19.52
N ALA A 233 -42.52 22.91 19.03
CA ALA A 233 -42.75 22.73 17.60
C ALA A 233 -42.55 24.02 16.79
N LEU A 234 -43.01 25.17 17.32
CA LEU A 234 -42.81 26.47 16.68
C LEU A 234 -41.33 26.86 16.58
N LEU A 235 -40.57 26.67 17.65
CA LEU A 235 -39.13 26.96 17.68
C LEU A 235 -38.34 26.05 16.74
N GLN A 236 -38.75 24.80 16.58
CA GLN A 236 -38.14 23.88 15.62
C GLN A 236 -38.37 24.34 14.18
N ALA A 237 -39.59 24.77 13.83
CA ALA A 237 -39.89 25.30 12.50
C ALA A 237 -39.10 26.59 12.20
N GLN A 238 -38.98 27.51 13.16
CA GLN A 238 -38.16 28.73 13.01
C GLN A 238 -36.68 28.41 12.80
N LYS A 239 -36.13 27.44 13.55
CA LYS A 239 -34.76 26.96 13.38
C LYS A 239 -34.53 26.41 11.97
N GLU A 240 -35.45 25.61 11.44
CA GLU A 240 -35.34 25.05 10.09
C GLU A 240 -35.36 26.12 9.00
N ALA A 241 -36.22 27.14 9.12
CA ALA A 241 -36.26 28.27 8.19
C ALA A 241 -34.94 29.08 8.19
N LEU A 242 -34.37 29.34 9.36
CA LEU A 242 -33.08 30.04 9.48
C LEU A 242 -31.92 29.23 8.87
N ILE A 243 -31.92 27.90 9.06
CA ILE A 243 -30.93 27.01 8.44
C ILE A 243 -31.07 27.02 6.91
N ALA A 244 -32.29 27.04 6.39
CA ALA A 244 -32.55 27.10 4.96
C ALA A 244 -32.03 28.41 4.34
N ASN A 245 -32.30 29.56 4.96
CA ASN A 245 -31.81 30.85 4.50
C ASN A 245 -30.27 30.93 4.54
N GLN A 246 -29.64 30.50 5.64
CA GLN A 246 -28.17 30.46 5.73
C GLN A 246 -27.54 29.55 4.67
N ARG A 247 -28.16 28.41 4.36
CA ARG A 247 -27.69 27.53 3.29
C ARG A 247 -27.82 28.20 1.93
N HIS A 248 -28.88 28.93 1.66
CA HIS A 248 -29.07 29.61 0.38
C HIS A 248 -28.06 30.74 0.17
N ASP A 249 -27.81 31.55 1.21
CA ASP A 249 -26.84 32.66 1.17
C ASP A 249 -25.39 32.16 1.07
N THR A 250 -25.05 31.07 1.76
CA THR A 250 -23.68 30.51 1.73
C THR A 250 -23.39 29.72 0.46
N VAL A 251 -24.35 28.96 -0.07
CA VAL A 251 -24.15 28.15 -1.29
C VAL A 251 -24.06 29.04 -2.53
N ALA A 252 -24.87 30.11 -2.64
CA ALA A 252 -24.82 31.02 -3.77
C ALA A 252 -23.49 31.80 -3.85
N SER A 253 -22.91 32.19 -2.71
CA SER A 253 -21.66 32.96 -2.68
C SER A 253 -20.38 32.12 -2.84
N ILE A 254 -20.43 30.82 -2.56
CA ILE A 254 -19.24 29.93 -2.53
C ILE A 254 -19.08 29.13 -3.83
N SER A 255 -20.19 28.83 -4.54
CA SER A 255 -20.19 27.96 -5.72
C SER A 255 -19.43 28.56 -6.92
N ASP A 256 -19.62 29.84 -7.22
CA ASP A 256 -19.01 30.46 -8.41
C ASP A 256 -17.51 30.75 -8.23
N GLN A 257 -17.09 31.18 -7.04
CA GLN A 257 -15.68 31.52 -6.78
C GLN A 257 -14.74 30.30 -6.71
N LEU A 258 -15.23 29.15 -6.24
CA LEU A 258 -14.43 27.92 -6.14
C LEU A 258 -14.27 27.20 -7.48
N SER A 259 -15.22 27.34 -8.41
CA SER A 259 -15.17 26.68 -9.72
C SER A 259 -14.06 27.26 -10.60
N ASP A 260 -14.01 28.59 -10.73
CA ASP A 260 -13.00 29.28 -11.55
C ASP A 260 -11.60 29.14 -10.95
N SER A 261 -11.48 29.22 -9.62
CA SER A 261 -10.19 29.01 -8.95
C SER A 261 -9.69 27.56 -9.09
N ALA A 262 -10.59 26.56 -9.08
CA ALA A 262 -10.21 25.17 -9.28
C ALA A 262 -9.77 24.89 -10.73
N LEU A 263 -10.43 25.50 -11.72
CA LEU A 263 -10.03 25.43 -13.13
C LEU A 263 -8.66 26.08 -13.36
N ALA A 264 -8.41 27.25 -12.77
CA ALA A 264 -7.12 27.92 -12.86
C ALA A 264 -5.97 27.07 -12.28
N LEU A 265 -6.20 26.42 -11.12
CA LEU A 265 -5.21 25.53 -10.51
C LEU A 265 -4.94 24.27 -11.35
N LYS A 266 -5.98 23.69 -11.97
CA LYS A 266 -5.82 22.57 -12.90
C LYS A 266 -5.00 22.97 -14.13
N GLN A 267 -5.25 24.14 -14.69
CA GLN A 267 -4.46 24.66 -15.81
C GLN A 267 -3.00 24.90 -15.42
N GLN A 268 -2.75 25.49 -14.24
CA GLN A 268 -1.39 25.70 -13.74
C GLN A 268 -0.64 24.39 -13.49
N LEU A 269 -1.34 23.33 -13.07
CA LEU A 269 -0.75 22.00 -12.91
C LEU A 269 -0.35 21.42 -14.27
N ALA A 270 -1.23 21.48 -15.27
CA ALA A 270 -0.94 21.01 -16.62
C ALA A 270 0.22 21.79 -17.29
N ASP A 271 0.29 23.11 -17.07
CA ASP A 271 1.39 23.95 -17.56
C ASP A 271 2.71 23.58 -16.87
N SER A 272 2.66 23.25 -15.57
CA SER A 272 3.83 22.84 -14.80
C SER A 272 4.33 21.47 -15.23
N ASP A 273 3.43 20.51 -15.42
CA ASP A 273 3.76 19.18 -15.96
C ASP A 273 4.40 19.29 -17.34
N SER A 274 3.84 20.13 -18.22
CA SER A 274 4.39 20.40 -19.54
C SER A 274 5.81 20.99 -19.48
N LYS A 275 6.10 21.86 -18.50
CA LYS A 275 7.46 22.39 -18.27
C LYS A 275 8.41 21.31 -17.77
N VAL A 276 7.95 20.45 -16.85
CA VAL A 276 8.75 19.32 -16.35
C VAL A 276 9.13 18.38 -17.49
N TRP A 277 8.21 18.08 -18.40
CA TRP A 277 8.50 17.26 -19.57
C TRP A 277 9.52 17.90 -20.51
N LYS A 278 9.44 19.21 -20.75
CA LYS A 278 10.45 19.95 -21.54
C LYS A 278 11.84 19.91 -20.89
N LEU A 279 11.92 20.22 -19.60
CA LEU A 279 13.18 20.17 -18.86
C LEU A 279 13.77 18.76 -18.82
N LYS A 280 12.93 17.73 -18.71
CA LYS A 280 13.38 16.32 -18.77
C LYS A 280 13.95 15.97 -20.14
N ALA A 281 13.32 16.43 -21.22
CA ALA A 281 13.82 16.23 -22.57
C ALA A 281 15.17 16.96 -22.79
N GLU A 282 15.28 18.20 -22.32
CA GLU A 282 16.54 18.96 -22.36
C GLU A 282 17.65 18.27 -21.56
N LEU A 283 17.36 17.76 -20.36
CA LEU A 283 18.32 17.02 -19.54
C LEU A 283 18.82 15.77 -20.27
N HIS A 284 17.92 15.02 -20.91
CA HIS A 284 18.30 13.86 -21.73
C HIS A 284 19.17 14.26 -22.92
N HIS A 285 18.84 15.37 -23.58
CA HIS A 285 19.64 15.89 -24.69
C HIS A 285 21.06 16.25 -24.23
N TRP A 286 21.19 17.05 -23.16
CA TRP A 286 22.49 17.43 -22.61
C TRP A 286 23.29 16.25 -22.11
N LYS A 287 22.64 15.26 -21.48
CA LYS A 287 23.30 14.03 -21.07
C LYS A 287 23.91 13.29 -22.28
N GLY A 288 23.18 13.22 -23.39
CA GLY A 288 23.68 12.64 -24.64
C GLY A 288 24.92 13.38 -25.18
N LEU A 289 24.91 14.72 -25.16
CA LEU A 289 26.09 15.50 -25.57
C LEU A 289 27.29 15.25 -24.67
N VAL A 290 27.09 15.21 -23.34
CA VAL A 290 28.17 14.93 -22.39
C VAL A 290 28.75 13.54 -22.60
N GLU A 291 27.90 12.53 -22.82
CA GLU A 291 28.33 11.17 -23.14
C GLU A 291 29.14 11.11 -24.44
N GLN A 292 28.72 11.86 -25.47
CA GLN A 292 29.43 11.96 -26.74
C GLN A 292 30.80 12.63 -26.59
N GLU A 293 30.88 13.76 -25.87
CA GLU A 293 32.15 14.43 -25.62
C GLU A 293 33.07 13.58 -24.76
N ARG A 294 32.52 12.86 -23.77
CA ARG A 294 33.27 11.90 -22.97
C ARG A 294 33.86 10.79 -23.83
N ALA A 295 33.07 10.21 -24.75
CA ALA A 295 33.55 9.20 -25.67
C ALA A 295 34.67 9.72 -26.59
N LYS A 296 34.60 10.98 -27.03
CA LYS A 296 35.68 11.62 -27.81
C LYS A 296 36.95 11.77 -26.99
N VAL A 297 36.85 12.23 -25.74
CA VAL A 297 38.00 12.35 -24.83
C VAL A 297 38.62 10.99 -24.56
N ASP A 298 37.81 9.98 -24.27
CA ASP A 298 38.26 8.60 -24.04
C ASP A 298 39.00 8.05 -25.30
N ALA A 299 38.49 8.34 -26.50
CA ALA A 299 39.16 7.96 -27.75
C ALA A 299 40.49 8.69 -27.98
N MET A 300 40.55 10.00 -27.69
CA MET A 300 41.79 10.78 -27.78
C MET A 300 42.82 10.30 -26.77
N GLN A 301 42.39 9.97 -25.56
CA GLN A 301 43.26 9.44 -24.52
C GLN A 301 43.78 8.05 -24.88
N ALA A 302 42.94 7.17 -25.44
CA ALA A 302 43.37 5.90 -25.99
C ALA A 302 44.42 6.09 -27.10
N HIS A 303 44.20 7.02 -28.03
CA HIS A 303 45.17 7.34 -29.07
C HIS A 303 46.50 7.86 -28.49
N LEU A 304 46.45 8.74 -27.49
CA LEU A 304 47.64 9.23 -26.80
C LEU A 304 48.40 8.09 -26.11
N THR A 305 47.72 7.17 -25.43
CA THR A 305 48.37 6.00 -24.81
C THR A 305 48.98 5.06 -25.85
N SER A 306 48.33 4.88 -27.01
CA SER A 306 48.89 4.11 -28.13
C SER A 306 50.17 4.76 -28.64
N LEU A 307 50.13 6.07 -28.91
CA LEU A 307 51.29 6.81 -29.41
C LEU A 307 52.43 6.81 -28.38
N GLN A 308 52.13 6.98 -27.09
CA GLN A 308 53.12 6.84 -26.03
C GLN A 308 53.74 5.45 -26.03
N SER A 309 52.95 4.39 -26.22
CA SER A 309 53.44 3.03 -26.31
C SER A 309 54.32 2.81 -27.55
N ASP A 310 53.95 3.36 -28.71
CA ASP A 310 54.74 3.31 -29.93
C ASP A 310 56.04 4.10 -29.81
N MET A 311 56.03 5.20 -29.03
CA MET A 311 57.21 6.02 -28.75
C MET A 311 58.12 5.44 -27.66
N ARG A 312 57.67 4.47 -26.84
CA ARG A 312 58.50 3.81 -25.82
C ARG A 312 59.75 3.14 -26.43
N PRO A 313 59.65 2.31 -27.48
CA PRO A 313 60.80 1.74 -28.18
C PRO A 313 61.79 2.79 -28.70
N PHE A 314 61.30 3.92 -29.22
CA PHE A 314 62.16 5.00 -29.71
C PHE A 314 62.86 5.75 -28.59
N ARG A 315 62.22 5.90 -27.42
CA ARG A 315 62.87 6.42 -26.21
C ARG A 315 63.93 5.46 -25.66
N SER A 316 63.68 4.15 -25.70
CA SER A 316 64.66 3.12 -25.28
C SER A 316 65.76 2.85 -26.33
N SER A 317 65.59 3.32 -27.56
CA SER A 317 66.59 3.17 -28.61
C SER A 317 67.63 4.28 -28.48
N LYS A 318 68.89 3.89 -28.29
CA LYS A 318 70.05 4.79 -28.14
C LYS A 318 70.22 5.81 -29.29
N LEU A 319 69.47 5.68 -30.38
CA LEU A 319 69.49 6.61 -31.51
C LEU A 319 68.88 7.98 -31.19
N LEU A 320 67.78 8.03 -30.42
CA LEU A 320 67.19 9.31 -30.03
C LEU A 320 68.09 10.02 -29.02
N LEU A 321 68.60 9.26 -28.04
CA LEU A 321 69.62 9.71 -27.10
C LEU A 321 70.85 10.26 -27.82
N ARG A 322 71.34 9.57 -28.86
CA ARG A 322 72.49 10.04 -29.64
C ARG A 322 72.20 11.33 -30.41
N SER A 323 71.06 11.41 -31.08
CA SER A 323 70.68 12.63 -31.82
C SER A 323 70.47 13.84 -30.90
N ALA A 324 70.00 13.62 -29.68
CA ALA A 324 69.79 14.67 -28.71
C ALA A 324 71.07 15.04 -27.95
N PHE A 325 71.97 14.07 -27.74
CA PHE A 325 73.36 14.30 -27.31
C PHE A 325 74.08 15.21 -28.30
N ASP A 326 74.08 14.86 -29.59
CA ASP A 326 74.73 15.63 -30.65
C ASP A 326 74.10 17.03 -30.85
N ARG A 327 72.84 17.24 -30.45
CA ARG A 327 72.17 18.56 -30.53
C ARG A 327 72.56 19.49 -29.38
N CYS A 328 72.91 18.92 -28.23
CA CYS A 328 73.32 19.66 -27.05
C CYS A 328 74.83 19.85 -27.00
N ASP A 329 75.59 18.89 -27.55
CA ASP A 329 77.03 18.97 -27.80
C ASP A 329 77.32 19.91 -28.99
N LYS A 330 77.17 21.21 -28.74
CA LYS A 330 77.34 22.26 -29.76
C LYS A 330 78.78 22.37 -30.24
N ASP A 331 79.75 22.07 -29.37
CA ASP A 331 81.16 22.12 -29.69
C ASP A 331 81.69 20.79 -30.28
N LYS A 332 80.85 19.74 -30.34
CA LYS A 332 81.19 18.40 -30.82
C LYS A 332 82.40 17.84 -30.09
N SER A 333 82.55 18.20 -28.82
CA SER A 333 83.65 17.75 -27.98
C SER A 333 83.53 16.26 -27.67
N GLY A 334 82.34 15.69 -27.81
CA GLY A 334 82.06 14.29 -27.48
C GLY A 334 81.64 14.09 -26.03
N ASP A 335 81.66 15.17 -25.21
CA ASP A 335 81.30 15.16 -23.80
C ASP A 335 80.37 16.34 -23.47
N LEU A 336 79.30 16.11 -22.72
CA LEU A 336 78.36 17.17 -22.34
C LEU A 336 78.74 17.82 -21.01
N THR A 337 78.68 19.15 -20.93
CA THR A 337 78.84 19.87 -19.67
C THR A 337 77.57 19.80 -18.81
N VAL A 338 77.70 20.00 -17.50
CA VAL A 338 76.59 20.02 -16.53
C VAL A 338 75.38 20.84 -17.01
N ASN A 339 75.61 22.06 -17.51
CA ASN A 339 74.52 22.92 -17.97
C ASN A 339 73.86 22.42 -19.26
N GLU A 340 74.62 21.78 -20.15
CA GLU A 340 74.08 21.20 -21.39
C GLU A 340 73.27 19.95 -21.09
N THR A 341 73.73 19.11 -20.16
CA THR A 341 72.96 17.93 -19.71
C THR A 341 71.66 18.30 -19.02
N ILE A 342 71.64 19.35 -18.18
CA ILE A 342 70.41 19.85 -17.53
C ILE A 342 69.42 20.39 -18.57
N GLN A 343 69.88 21.19 -19.53
CA GLN A 343 69.02 21.71 -20.60
C GLN A 343 68.45 20.58 -21.47
N MET A 344 69.26 19.57 -21.75
CA MET A 344 68.89 18.40 -22.52
C MET A 344 67.86 17.54 -21.79
N LEU A 345 68.09 17.29 -20.50
CA LEU A 345 67.22 16.47 -19.68
C LEU A 345 65.86 17.13 -19.43
N LEU A 346 65.84 18.45 -19.26
CA LEU A 346 64.61 19.24 -19.20
C LEU A 346 63.82 19.20 -20.52
N LEU A 347 64.50 19.04 -21.67
CA LEU A 347 63.87 18.92 -22.98
C LEU A 347 63.24 17.53 -23.20
N LEU A 348 63.78 16.49 -22.56
CA LEU A 348 63.25 15.13 -22.64
C LEU A 348 62.21 14.79 -21.57
N ALA A 349 62.22 15.49 -20.44
CA ALA A 349 61.24 15.32 -19.37
C ALA A 349 59.87 15.88 -19.78
N SER A 350 58.80 15.15 -19.45
CA SER A 350 57.44 15.68 -19.61
C SER A 350 57.18 16.71 -18.51
N PRO A 351 56.47 17.82 -18.76
CA PRO A 351 56.18 18.83 -17.73
C PRO A 351 55.36 18.29 -16.53
N ASP A 352 54.83 17.07 -16.62
CA ASP A 352 54.07 16.37 -15.58
C ASP A 352 54.96 15.51 -14.64
N ASP A 353 56.24 15.27 -15.00
CA ASP A 353 57.13 14.35 -14.27
C ASP A 353 57.78 15.00 -13.03
N GLY A 354 57.50 16.27 -12.73
CA GLY A 354 57.92 16.95 -11.49
C GLY A 354 59.43 17.09 -11.27
N VAL A 355 60.26 16.83 -12.29
CA VAL A 355 61.72 16.80 -12.17
C VAL A 355 62.27 18.22 -11.97
N SER A 356 62.82 18.50 -10.79
CA SER A 356 63.45 19.78 -10.46
C SER A 356 64.90 19.83 -10.95
N GLU A 357 65.39 21.03 -11.29
CA GLU A 357 66.81 21.27 -11.63
C GLU A 357 67.77 20.73 -10.55
N GLN A 358 67.34 20.76 -9.29
CA GLN A 358 68.11 20.24 -8.17
C GLN A 358 68.25 18.73 -8.19
N ASP A 359 67.19 18.00 -8.55
CA ASP A 359 67.21 16.55 -8.68
C ASP A 359 68.12 16.16 -9.86
N MET A 360 68.05 16.91 -10.96
CA MET A 360 68.92 16.71 -12.13
C MET A 360 70.41 16.89 -11.79
N ARG A 361 70.75 17.91 -10.98
CA ARG A 361 72.13 18.13 -10.49
C ARG A 361 72.59 17.01 -9.55
N SER A 362 71.70 16.50 -8.71
CA SER A 362 72.01 15.35 -7.84
C SER A 362 72.24 14.07 -8.63
N HIS A 363 71.46 13.83 -9.69
CA HIS A 363 71.66 12.69 -10.58
C HIS A 363 72.92 12.81 -11.44
N PHE A 364 73.28 14.04 -11.85
CA PHE A 364 74.55 14.33 -12.52
C PHE A 364 75.75 13.91 -11.66
N ALA A 365 75.78 14.34 -10.39
CA ALA A 365 76.87 14.02 -9.46
C ALA A 365 77.00 12.52 -9.14
N GLN A 366 75.95 11.73 -9.36
CA GLN A 366 75.95 10.28 -9.13
C GLN A 366 76.31 9.46 -10.39
N THR A 367 76.35 10.10 -11.55
CA THR A 367 76.59 9.43 -12.84
C THR A 367 77.95 9.76 -13.44
N ASP A 368 78.52 10.90 -13.08
CA ASP A 368 79.92 11.29 -13.30
C ASP A 368 80.88 10.35 -12.52
N ALA A 369 81.15 9.16 -13.09
CA ALA A 369 81.89 8.10 -12.42
C ALA A 369 83.41 8.38 -12.45
N ASN A 370 83.88 9.02 -13.51
CA ASN A 370 85.27 9.40 -13.70
C ASN A 370 85.63 10.75 -13.02
N HIS A 371 84.64 11.48 -12.46
CA HIS A 371 84.77 12.77 -11.78
C HIS A 371 85.43 13.84 -12.64
N ASP A 372 85.26 13.77 -13.96
CA ASP A 372 85.83 14.71 -14.90
C ASP A 372 84.94 15.95 -15.12
N HIS A 373 83.79 16.01 -14.43
CA HIS A 373 82.79 17.06 -14.51
C HIS A 373 82.19 17.23 -15.92
N ARG A 374 82.32 16.21 -16.75
CA ARG A 374 81.72 16.04 -18.07
C ARG A 374 80.96 14.72 -18.09
N ILE A 375 80.08 14.55 -19.08
CA ILE A 375 79.32 13.32 -19.24
C ILE A 375 79.52 12.81 -20.66
N ASP A 376 80.13 11.64 -20.78
CA ASP A 376 80.24 10.93 -22.05
C ASP A 376 78.91 10.29 -22.46
N PHE A 377 78.83 9.75 -23.67
CA PHE A 377 77.59 9.18 -24.19
C PHE A 377 77.07 7.96 -23.41
N ASP A 378 77.95 7.16 -22.81
CA ASP A 378 77.57 5.95 -22.08
C ASP A 378 77.10 6.30 -20.65
N GLU A 379 77.79 7.23 -19.98
CA GLU A 379 77.35 7.84 -18.73
C GLU A 379 76.02 8.61 -18.92
N PHE A 380 75.86 9.28 -20.06
CA PHE A 380 74.62 9.94 -20.44
C PHE A 380 73.45 8.96 -20.57
N CYS A 381 73.64 7.81 -21.24
CA CYS A 381 72.61 6.78 -21.33
C CYS A 381 72.24 6.23 -19.95
N ALA A 382 73.23 6.01 -19.08
CA ALA A 382 73.01 5.53 -17.72
C ALA A 382 72.25 6.54 -16.84
N ALA A 383 72.52 7.85 -17.01
CA ALA A 383 71.80 8.91 -16.31
C ALA A 383 70.32 8.93 -16.71
N VAL A 384 70.06 8.85 -18.02
CA VAL A 384 68.70 8.85 -18.59
C VAL A 384 67.93 7.60 -18.17
N ASP A 385 68.52 6.41 -18.27
CA ASP A 385 67.86 5.17 -17.86
C ASP A 385 67.49 5.19 -16.36
N ARG A 386 68.33 5.74 -15.49
CA ARG A 386 68.04 5.86 -14.06
C ARG A 386 66.91 6.85 -13.76
N LEU A 387 66.91 8.00 -14.43
CA LEU A 387 65.87 9.02 -14.25
C LEU A 387 64.49 8.51 -14.67
N PHE A 388 64.40 7.83 -15.81
CA PHE A 388 63.13 7.29 -16.31
C PHE A 388 62.75 5.93 -15.68
N SER A 389 63.66 5.25 -14.99
CA SER A 389 63.34 4.05 -14.19
C SER A 389 62.81 4.40 -12.79
N ASN A 390 63.27 5.51 -12.19
CA ASN A 390 62.81 5.94 -10.87
C ASN A 390 61.43 6.63 -10.90
N SER A 391 60.96 7.14 -12.04
CA SER A 391 59.63 7.76 -12.16
C SER A 391 58.47 6.75 -12.20
N GLY A 392 58.75 5.45 -12.20
CA GLY A 392 57.73 4.39 -12.14
C GLY A 392 57.42 3.83 -10.75
N ALA A 393 57.99 4.39 -9.67
CA ALA A 393 57.95 3.80 -8.32
C ALA A 393 57.29 4.66 -7.23
N THR A 394 56.51 5.69 -7.59
CA THR A 394 55.74 6.51 -6.63
C THR A 394 54.25 6.47 -6.90
#